data_AF-A0A931AQ40-F1
#
_entry.id   AF-A0A931AQ40-F1
#
_cell.length_a   1.000
_cell.length_b   1.000
_cell.length_c   1.000
_cell.angle_alpha   90.00
_cell.angle_beta   90.00
_cell.angle_gamma   90.00
#
_symmetry.space_group_name_H-M   'P 1'
#
loop_
_entity.id
_entity.type
_entity.pdbx_description
1 polymer ?
#
loop_
_entity_poly.entity_id
_entity_poly.type
_entity_poly.pdbx_seq_one_letter_code
_entity_poly.pdbx_strand_id
1 'polypeptide(L)'
;MLTRTETLERLLAIRKNLSPDGKIPFPKEETETALGKVDTLILDLIGSFPSIEERIDEIINLAIANSISIKTAAVAIHELISEKSLNKQNKKRKKKASKSSTPSKKIYTSKVEKLEAQGWN
;
A
#
# COMPACT_ATOMS: atom_id res chain seq x y z
N MET A 1 -4.20 15.83 -17.24
CA MET A 1 -3.62 14.64 -16.57
C MET A 1 -4.70 14.04 -15.70
N LEU A 2 -4.92 12.74 -15.78
CA LEU A 2 -5.89 12.04 -14.92
C LEU A 2 -5.28 11.78 -13.55
N THR A 3 -6.07 11.90 -12.50
CA THR A 3 -5.69 11.46 -11.16
C THR A 3 -5.73 9.93 -11.05
N ARG A 4 -5.07 9.38 -10.02
CA ARG A 4 -5.08 7.93 -9.75
C ARG A 4 -6.50 7.42 -9.51
N THR A 5 -7.32 8.16 -8.77
CA THR A 5 -8.71 7.80 -8.48
C THR A 5 -9.58 7.85 -9.74
N GLU A 6 -9.47 8.90 -10.56
CA GLU A 6 -10.19 8.96 -11.84
C GLU A 6 -9.76 7.85 -12.82
N THR A 7 -8.48 7.47 -12.80
CA THR A 7 -7.98 6.34 -13.58
C THR A 7 -8.63 5.04 -13.12
N LEU A 8 -8.72 4.82 -11.80
CA LEU A 8 -9.37 3.65 -11.22
C LEU A 8 -10.87 3.61 -11.57
N GLU A 9 -11.57 4.74 -11.47
CA GLU A 9 -12.99 4.84 -11.87
C GLU A 9 -13.20 4.40 -13.32
N ARG A 10 -12.35 4.87 -14.23
CA ARG A 10 -12.43 4.51 -15.66
C ARG A 10 -12.17 3.02 -15.88
N LEU A 11 -11.16 2.45 -15.23
CA LEU A 11 -10.86 1.02 -15.34
C LEU A 11 -12.00 0.15 -14.80
N LEU A 12 -12.60 0.52 -13.66
CA LEU A 12 -13.77 -0.18 -13.12
C LEU A 12 -14.99 -0.08 -14.05
N ALA A 13 -15.21 1.06 -14.69
CA ALA A 13 -16.26 1.22 -15.69
C ALA A 13 -16.04 0.34 -16.92
N ILE A 14 -14.80 0.29 -17.43
CA ILE A 14 -14.44 -0.60 -18.54
C ILE A 14 -14.66 -2.06 -18.13
N ARG A 15 -14.17 -2.47 -16.95
CA ARG A 15 -14.34 -3.83 -16.43
C ARG A 15 -15.81 -4.23 -16.35
N LYS A 16 -16.65 -3.36 -15.81
CA LYS A 16 -18.09 -3.58 -15.71
C LYS A 16 -18.73 -3.75 -17.09
N ASN A 17 -18.31 -2.99 -18.10
CA ASN A 17 -18.81 -3.17 -19.47
C ASN A 17 -18.37 -4.50 -20.09
N LEU A 18 -17.21 -5.04 -19.69
CA LEU A 18 -16.70 -6.34 -20.15
C LEU A 18 -17.33 -7.53 -19.41
N SER A 19 -17.83 -7.33 -18.18
CA SER A 19 -18.61 -8.32 -17.41
C SER A 19 -19.81 -7.64 -16.74
N PRO A 20 -20.88 -7.36 -17.51
CA PRO A 20 -22.03 -6.61 -17.02
C PRO A 20 -22.89 -7.39 -16.04
N ASP A 21 -22.80 -8.72 -16.05
CA ASP A 21 -23.52 -9.63 -15.19
C ASP A 21 -22.86 -9.82 -13.82
N GLY A 22 -21.62 -9.33 -13.64
CA GLY A 22 -20.88 -9.41 -12.38
C GLY A 22 -20.61 -10.83 -11.89
N LYS A 23 -20.80 -11.84 -12.75
CA LYS A 23 -20.60 -13.25 -12.39
C LYS A 23 -19.14 -13.66 -12.43
N ILE A 24 -18.32 -12.91 -13.16
CA ILE A 24 -16.89 -13.19 -13.27
C ILE A 24 -16.17 -12.52 -12.09
N PRO A 25 -15.61 -13.32 -11.16
CA PRO A 25 -14.92 -12.79 -10.00
C PRO A 25 -13.72 -11.95 -10.41
N PHE A 26 -13.41 -10.95 -9.60
CA PHE A 26 -12.14 -10.22 -9.67
C PHE A 26 -11.11 -10.86 -8.72
N PRO A 27 -9.83 -10.95 -9.12
CA PRO A 27 -9.32 -10.77 -10.49
C PRO A 27 -9.59 -12.01 -11.35
N LYS A 28 -9.71 -11.84 -12.66
CA LYS A 28 -9.79 -12.96 -13.61
C LYS A 28 -8.40 -13.61 -13.80
N GLU A 29 -8.32 -14.93 -13.65
CA GLU A 29 -7.08 -15.71 -13.82
C GLU A 29 -6.47 -15.62 -15.24
N GLU A 30 -7.32 -15.54 -16.27
CA GLU A 30 -6.88 -15.49 -17.68
C GLU A 30 -6.47 -14.06 -18.10
N THR A 31 -5.21 -13.73 -17.89
CA THR A 31 -4.63 -12.40 -18.18
C THR A 31 -4.58 -12.02 -19.65
N GLU A 32 -4.69 -12.98 -20.58
CA GLU A 32 -4.65 -12.69 -22.03
C GLU A 32 -5.95 -12.10 -22.58
N THR A 33 -7.05 -12.27 -21.85
CA THR A 33 -8.36 -11.72 -22.24
C THR A 33 -8.46 -10.23 -21.95
N ALA A 34 -9.33 -9.51 -22.66
CA ALA A 34 -9.54 -8.08 -22.41
C ALA A 34 -9.91 -7.78 -20.94
N LEU A 35 -10.74 -8.65 -20.33
CA LEU A 35 -11.10 -8.54 -18.92
C LEU A 35 -9.89 -8.76 -18.00
N GLY A 36 -9.10 -9.81 -18.24
CA GLY A 36 -7.88 -10.07 -17.46
C GLY A 36 -6.85 -8.94 -17.57
N LYS A 37 -6.69 -8.33 -18.76
CA LYS A 37 -5.81 -7.17 -18.95
C LYS A 37 -6.27 -5.96 -18.14
N VAL A 38 -7.57 -5.69 -18.09
CA VAL A 38 -8.12 -4.62 -17.25
C VAL A 38 -7.91 -4.92 -15.78
N ASP A 39 -8.10 -6.17 -15.35
CA ASP A 39 -7.88 -6.58 -13.96
C ASP A 39 -6.41 -6.38 -13.56
N THR A 40 -5.46 -6.77 -14.42
CA THR A 40 -4.03 -6.51 -14.23
C THR A 40 -3.75 -5.01 -14.11
N LEU A 41 -4.32 -4.17 -14.98
CA LEU A 41 -4.14 -2.72 -14.91
C LEU A 41 -4.69 -2.13 -13.61
N ILE A 42 -5.82 -2.64 -13.11
CA ILE A 42 -6.39 -2.24 -11.82
C ILE A 42 -5.39 -2.62 -10.72
N LEU A 43 -4.93 -3.88 -10.67
CA LEU A 43 -3.98 -4.40 -9.69
C LEU A 43 -2.66 -3.61 -9.69
N ASP A 44 -2.12 -3.31 -10.87
CA ASP A 44 -0.91 -2.49 -11.03
C ASP A 44 -1.12 -1.07 -10.51
N LEU A 45 -2.28 -0.47 -10.83
CA LEU A 45 -2.62 0.87 -10.37
C LEU A 45 -2.74 0.94 -8.85
N ILE A 46 -3.38 -0.05 -8.22
CA ILE A 46 -3.62 -0.09 -6.78
C ILE A 46 -2.39 -0.53 -5.98
N GLY A 47 -1.55 -1.40 -6.57
CA GLY A 47 -0.43 -2.06 -5.92
C GLY A 47 -0.84 -3.25 -5.04
N SER A 48 0.11 -4.09 -4.65
CA SER A 48 -0.14 -5.29 -3.83
C SER A 48 -0.23 -4.98 -2.33
N PHE A 49 -1.36 -5.34 -1.72
CA PHE A 49 -1.60 -5.22 -0.27
C PHE A 49 -2.28 -6.48 0.30
N PRO A 50 -1.52 -7.55 0.59
CA PRO A 50 -2.09 -8.86 1.00
C PRO A 50 -3.05 -8.79 2.19
N SER A 51 -2.86 -7.83 3.10
CA SER A 51 -3.72 -7.68 4.28
C SER A 51 -5.13 -7.12 4.02
N ILE A 52 -5.39 -6.59 2.82
CA ILE A 52 -6.66 -5.97 2.42
C ILE A 52 -7.10 -6.40 1.02
N GLU A 53 -6.46 -7.41 0.43
CA GLU A 53 -6.74 -7.88 -0.92
C GLU A 53 -8.19 -8.35 -1.04
N GLU A 54 -8.64 -9.25 -0.17
CA GLU A 54 -10.03 -9.70 -0.13
C GLU A 54 -11.05 -8.54 0.01
N ARG A 55 -10.71 -7.52 0.80
CA ARG A 55 -11.57 -6.35 1.00
C ARG A 55 -11.66 -5.49 -0.27
N ILE A 56 -10.55 -5.35 -0.99
CA ILE A 56 -10.52 -4.63 -2.26
C ILE A 56 -11.35 -5.38 -3.30
N ASP A 57 -11.18 -6.70 -3.38
CA ASP A 57 -11.92 -7.55 -4.31
C ASP A 57 -13.43 -7.47 -4.04
N GLU A 58 -13.83 -7.52 -2.78
CA GLU A 58 -15.23 -7.33 -2.36
C GLU A 58 -15.78 -5.97 -2.84
N ILE A 59 -15.06 -4.87 -2.63
CA ILE A 59 -15.49 -3.53 -3.07
C ILE A 59 -15.65 -3.47 -4.59
N ILE A 60 -14.69 -4.06 -5.33
CA ILE A 60 -14.74 -4.10 -6.79
C ILE A 60 -15.98 -4.88 -7.23
N ASN A 61 -16.19 -6.08 -6.69
CA ASN A 61 -17.34 -6.93 -7.00
C ASN A 61 -18.67 -6.22 -6.71
N LEU A 62 -18.80 -5.52 -5.58
CA LEU A 62 -19.97 -4.70 -5.25
C LEU A 62 -20.22 -3.59 -6.28
N ALA A 63 -19.16 -2.97 -6.81
CA ALA A 63 -19.28 -1.91 -7.81
C ALA A 63 -19.77 -2.45 -9.17
N ILE A 64 -19.27 -3.62 -9.57
CA ILE A 64 -19.66 -4.27 -10.83
C ILE A 64 -21.11 -4.74 -10.74
N ALA A 65 -21.51 -5.30 -9.61
CA ALA A 65 -22.87 -5.75 -9.31
C ALA A 65 -23.90 -4.61 -9.12
N ASN A 66 -23.48 -3.33 -9.26
CA ASN A 66 -24.30 -2.13 -9.01
C ASN A 66 -24.75 -1.94 -7.55
N SER A 67 -24.23 -2.69 -6.60
CA SER A 67 -24.53 -2.50 -5.17
C SER A 67 -23.99 -1.17 -4.64
N ILE A 68 -22.88 -0.69 -5.21
CA ILE A 68 -22.33 0.64 -4.96
C ILE A 68 -21.94 1.32 -6.28
N SER A 69 -21.83 2.65 -6.26
CA SER A 69 -21.37 3.38 -7.44
C SER A 69 -19.87 3.17 -7.70
N ILE A 70 -19.45 3.22 -8.96
CA ILE A 70 -18.04 3.11 -9.35
C ILE A 70 -17.18 4.18 -8.66
N LYS A 71 -17.71 5.40 -8.56
CA LYS A 71 -17.04 6.51 -7.89
C LYS A 71 -16.80 6.22 -6.41
N THR A 72 -17.82 5.71 -5.72
CA THR A 72 -17.73 5.30 -4.31
C THR A 72 -16.68 4.20 -4.13
N ALA A 73 -16.69 3.19 -5.00
CA ALA A 73 -15.73 2.09 -4.96
C ALA A 73 -14.29 2.57 -5.14
N ALA A 74 -14.04 3.44 -6.12
CA ALA A 74 -12.70 3.98 -6.38
C ALA A 74 -12.15 4.78 -5.18
N VAL A 75 -12.99 5.60 -4.54
CA VAL A 75 -12.62 6.35 -3.33
C VAL A 75 -12.33 5.40 -2.17
N ALA A 76 -13.19 4.42 -1.90
CA ALA A 76 -13.00 3.47 -0.80
C ALA A 76 -11.71 2.66 -0.94
N ILE A 77 -11.40 2.19 -2.15
CA ILE A 77 -10.13 1.49 -2.45
C ILE A 77 -8.94 2.42 -2.21
N HIS A 78 -9.02 3.67 -2.68
CA HIS A 78 -7.96 4.65 -2.49
C HIS A 78 -7.67 4.94 -1.01
N GLU A 79 -8.72 5.09 -0.19
CA GLU A 79 -8.62 5.31 1.25
C GLU A 79 -7.97 4.10 1.95
N LEU A 80 -8.43 2.88 1.67
CA LEU A 80 -7.86 1.65 2.23
C LEU A 80 -6.36 1.53 1.97
N ILE A 81 -5.94 1.79 0.73
CA ILE A 81 -4.53 1.74 0.32
C ILE A 81 -3.72 2.83 1.02
N SER A 82 -4.27 4.03 1.13
CA SER A 82 -3.62 5.18 1.75
C SER A 82 -3.39 4.94 3.24
N GLU A 83 -4.40 4.44 3.97
CA GLU A 83 -4.29 4.06 5.38
C GLU A 83 -3.21 3.02 5.63
N LYS A 84 -3.14 1.96 4.80
CA LYS A 84 -2.09 0.93 4.94
C LYS A 84 -0.71 1.47 4.63
N SER A 85 -0.60 2.34 3.62
CA SER A 85 0.66 2.97 3.22
C SER A 85 1.24 3.85 4.34
N LEU A 86 0.39 4.67 4.97
CA LEU A 86 0.76 5.51 6.13
C LEU A 86 1.23 4.65 7.32
N ASN A 87 0.49 3.58 7.62
CA ASN A 87 0.84 2.65 8.71
C ASN A 87 2.19 1.93 8.47
N LYS A 88 2.50 1.56 7.22
CA LYS A 88 3.79 0.95 6.84
C LYS A 88 4.95 1.93 7.02
N GLN A 89 4.77 3.19 6.64
CA GLN A 89 5.78 4.24 6.83
C GLN A 89 6.07 4.51 8.30
N ASN A 90 5.04 4.60 9.14
CA ASN A 90 5.18 4.82 10.58
C ASN A 90 5.92 3.68 11.29
N LYS A 91 5.66 2.41 10.92
CA LYS A 91 6.43 1.26 11.42
C LYS A 91 7.91 1.30 11.01
N LYS A 92 8.21 1.67 9.76
CA LYS A 92 9.60 1.80 9.28
C LYS A 92 10.35 2.93 10.00
N ARG A 93 9.72 4.08 10.22
CA ARG A 93 10.30 5.19 10.98
C ARG A 93 10.63 4.79 12.42
N LYS A 94 9.72 4.11 13.12
CA LYS A 94 9.97 3.59 14.48
C LYS A 94 11.13 2.58 14.54
N LYS A 95 11.22 1.65 13.57
CA LYS A 95 12.35 0.69 13.49
C LYS A 95 13.70 1.34 13.17
N LYS A 96 13.71 2.46 12.43
CA LYS A 96 14.94 3.21 12.13
C LYS A 96 15.40 4.02 13.36
N ALA A 97 14.47 4.63 14.09
CA ALA A 97 14.76 5.33 15.34
C ALA A 97 15.25 4.39 16.46
N SER A 98 14.72 3.16 16.54
CA SER A 98 15.18 2.17 17.51
C SER A 98 16.52 1.50 17.15
N LYS A 99 17.02 1.66 15.92
CA LYS A 99 18.35 1.18 15.50
C LYS A 99 19.45 2.23 15.64
N SER A 100 19.12 3.50 15.90
CA SER A 100 20.08 4.59 16.02
C SER A 100 20.40 5.00 17.47
N SER A 101 20.03 4.20 18.47
CA SER A 101 20.31 4.49 19.88
C SER A 101 21.18 3.42 20.54
N THR A 102 22.43 3.35 20.10
CA THR A 102 23.54 3.07 21.01
C THR A 102 24.64 4.09 20.73
N PRO A 103 24.76 5.18 21.52
CA PRO A 103 26.06 5.79 21.64
C PRO A 103 26.93 4.75 22.35
N SER A 104 27.96 4.25 21.69
CA SER A 104 28.98 3.44 22.34
C SER A 104 29.59 4.29 23.46
N LYS A 105 29.20 4.02 24.71
CA LYS A 105 29.92 4.56 25.86
C LYS A 105 31.34 3.99 25.79
N LYS A 106 32.34 4.81 25.48
CA LYS A 106 33.74 4.46 25.76
C LYS A 106 33.85 4.27 27.27
N ILE A 107 34.04 3.04 27.71
CA ILE A 107 34.29 2.69 29.10
C ILE A 107 35.79 2.87 29.31
N TYR A 108 36.18 3.93 30.01
CA TYR A 108 37.56 4.10 30.48
C TYR A 108 37.75 3.17 31.67
N THR A 109 38.73 2.30 31.58
CA THR A 109 38.97 1.24 32.59
C THR A 109 39.88 1.73 33.71
N SER A 110 40.57 2.86 33.52
CA SER A 110 41.48 3.44 34.50
C SER A 110 41.24 4.93 34.72
N LYS A 111 41.62 5.40 35.91
CA LYS A 111 41.50 6.81 36.32
C LYS A 111 42.45 7.73 35.53
N VAL A 112 43.58 7.19 35.06
CA VAL A 112 44.61 7.92 34.29
C VAL A 112 44.10 8.26 32.90
N GLU A 113 43.54 7.29 32.19
CA GLU A 113 43.00 7.43 30.84
C GLU A 113 41.86 8.48 30.76
N LYS A 114 41.15 8.69 31.87
CA LYS A 114 40.11 9.70 32.00
C LYS A 114 40.66 11.12 32.18
N LEU A 115 41.83 11.28 32.80
CA LEU A 115 42.46 12.59 33.05
C LEU A 115 43.20 13.10 31.80
N GLU A 116 43.88 12.21 31.08
CA GLU A 116 44.53 12.53 29.80
C GLU A 116 43.51 13.03 28.76
N ALA A 117 42.34 12.38 28.69
CA ALA A 117 41.25 12.80 27.81
C ALA A 117 40.67 14.18 28.16
N GLN A 118 40.90 14.67 29.38
CA GLN A 118 40.48 16.00 29.83
C GLN A 118 41.54 17.08 29.55
N GLY A 119 42.65 16.75 28.89
CA GLY A 119 43.68 17.71 28.49
C GLY A 119 44.55 18.21 29.64
N TRP A 120 44.58 17.48 30.75
CA TRP A 120 45.52 17.73 31.84
C TRP A 120 46.74 16.85 31.62
N ASN A 121 47.73 17.40 30.91
CA ASN A 121 49.11 16.89 30.83
C ASN A 121 50.05 17.95 31.40
#